data_AF-A0A9N9C5H1-F1
#
_entry.id   AF-A0A9N9C5H1-F1
#
_cell.length_a   1.000
_cell.length_b   1.000
_cell.length_c   1.000
_cell.angle_alpha   90.00
_cell.angle_beta   90.00
_cell.angle_gamma   90.00
#
_symmetry.space_group_name_H-M   'P 1'
#
loop_
_entity.id
_entity.type
_entity.pdbx_description
1 polymer ?
#
loop_
_entity_poly.entity_id
_entity_poly.type
_entity_poly.pdbx_seq_one_letter_code
_entity_poly.pdbx_strand_id
1 'polypeptide(L)'
;MENARNSRQTLCEENADEIIAKRLQEEEKKEYLLFQEDSKSLELALKLQAEDSKKDNADSFTVLDPCDPNPDLHGLFLAFNQQYFWGKLDGVEVRWSNKMTMCAGLCEYRNGGYICIRMSEPLLKFRPRSDMIDTLMHEMIHAYLFVTRNIQDRSGHGPEFHSHMHRINTLAGTNVTVYHNFRDEVNYYKTHVWKCDGPCQHKPPYYGIVKRSMNRRDEKSLVNKRVRVILDDDTEKSFAQITSASEASSSKMLSTVQCPICGNNSIKADEINEHIDLCIWMSEQSKSEK
;
A
#
# COMPACT_ATOMS: atom_id res chain seq x y z
N MET A 1 48.08 -103.12 10.58
CA MET A 1 49.31 -102.35 10.32
C MET A 1 48.88 -100.96 9.91
N GLU A 2 49.31 -99.98 10.70
CA GLU A 2 48.78 -98.61 10.77
C GLU A 2 48.82 -97.82 9.47
N ASN A 3 47.77 -97.02 9.24
CA ASN A 3 47.94 -95.62 8.86
C ASN A 3 46.59 -94.86 8.95
N ALA A 4 46.40 -94.08 10.02
CA ALA A 4 45.37 -93.05 10.12
C ALA A 4 45.72 -92.12 11.29
N ARG A 5 45.59 -90.79 11.23
CA ARG A 5 45.30 -89.84 10.17
C ARG A 5 45.70 -88.49 10.75
N ASN A 6 46.21 -87.64 9.87
CA ASN A 6 46.73 -86.32 10.18
C ASN A 6 45.61 -85.34 10.61
N SER A 7 46.00 -84.45 11.52
CA SER A 7 45.36 -83.23 12.02
C SER A 7 44.27 -82.58 11.16
N ARG A 8 43.13 -82.19 11.76
CA ARG A 8 42.28 -81.09 11.29
C ARG A 8 41.58 -80.37 12.45
N GLN A 9 41.90 -79.09 12.56
CA GLN A 9 41.29 -78.07 13.41
C GLN A 9 39.76 -78.04 13.30
N THR A 10 39.10 -78.07 14.45
CA THR A 10 37.72 -77.58 14.63
C THR A 10 37.80 -76.11 15.03
N LEU A 11 37.47 -75.20 14.11
CA LEU A 11 37.18 -73.80 14.41
C LEU A 11 35.67 -73.59 14.28
N CYS A 12 35.07 -73.06 15.33
CA CYS A 12 33.65 -72.80 15.47
C CYS A 12 33.22 -71.72 14.46
N GLU A 13 32.26 -72.03 13.60
CA GLU A 13 31.59 -71.05 12.75
C GLU A 13 30.71 -70.17 13.64
N GLU A 14 31.05 -68.89 13.75
CA GLU A 14 30.19 -67.89 14.40
C GLU A 14 28.86 -67.82 13.66
N ASN A 15 27.76 -67.96 14.39
CA ASN A 15 26.42 -68.14 13.84
C ASN A 15 25.99 -66.86 13.10
N ALA A 16 25.81 -66.94 11.78
CA ALA A 16 25.54 -65.80 10.91
C ALA A 16 24.35 -64.94 11.36
N ASP A 17 23.36 -65.57 12.01
CA ASP A 17 22.18 -64.91 12.57
C ASP A 17 22.53 -63.93 13.70
N GLU A 18 23.55 -64.20 14.52
CA GLU A 18 23.97 -63.33 15.61
C GLU A 18 24.65 -62.05 15.09
N ILE A 19 25.40 -62.17 13.99
CA ILE A 19 26.04 -61.04 13.32
C ILE A 19 24.99 -60.11 12.72
N ILE A 20 23.96 -60.69 12.09
CA ILE A 20 22.84 -59.92 11.51
C ILE A 20 22.05 -59.23 12.61
N ALA A 21 21.74 -59.93 13.71
CA ALA A 21 21.02 -59.37 14.85
C ALA A 21 21.75 -58.17 15.48
N LYS A 22 23.07 -58.27 15.67
CA LYS A 22 23.89 -57.15 16.18
C LYS A 22 23.89 -55.95 15.24
N ARG A 23 23.97 -56.18 13.93
CA ARG A 23 23.96 -55.10 12.93
C ARG A 23 22.62 -54.36 12.89
N LEU A 24 21.51 -55.09 12.95
CA LEU A 24 20.17 -54.50 13.02
C LEU A 24 19.96 -53.65 14.28
N GLN A 25 20.46 -54.11 15.44
CA GLN A 25 20.41 -53.33 16.68
C GLN A 25 21.25 -52.05 16.61
N GLU A 26 22.40 -52.08 15.94
CA GLU A 26 23.22 -50.88 15.74
C GLU A 26 22.58 -49.86 14.80
N GLU A 27 21.89 -50.33 13.76
CA GLU A 27 21.16 -49.46 12.81
C GLU A 27 19.96 -48.78 13.50
N GLU A 28 19.15 -49.54 14.25
CA GLU A 28 18.02 -48.99 15.01
C GLU A 28 18.49 -47.94 16.03
N LYS A 29 19.62 -48.20 16.70
CA LYS A 29 20.22 -47.25 17.64
C LYS A 29 20.71 -45.97 16.95
N LYS A 30 21.26 -46.07 15.74
CA LYS A 30 21.67 -44.89 14.96
C LYS A 30 20.48 -44.07 14.51
N GLU A 31 19.41 -44.71 14.06
CA GLU A 31 18.17 -44.03 13.67
C GLU A 31 17.54 -43.28 14.85
N TYR A 32 17.50 -43.91 16.03
CA TYR A 32 17.01 -43.29 17.26
C TYR A 32 17.83 -42.04 17.68
N LEU A 33 19.16 -42.09 17.53
CA LEU A 33 20.04 -40.96 17.85
C LEU A 33 19.84 -39.80 16.88
N LEU A 34 19.68 -40.08 15.58
CA LEU A 34 19.38 -39.07 14.57
C LEU A 34 18.06 -38.34 14.90
N PHE A 35 17.03 -39.11 15.27
CA PHE A 35 15.72 -38.57 15.63
C PHE A 35 15.76 -37.63 16.85
N GLN A 36 16.63 -37.92 17.83
CA GLN A 36 16.86 -37.03 18.98
C GLN A 36 17.57 -35.73 18.60
N GLU A 37 18.51 -35.77 17.66
CA GLU A 37 19.23 -34.57 17.19
C GLU A 37 18.29 -33.64 16.40
N ASP A 38 17.42 -34.20 15.57
CA ASP A 38 16.40 -33.44 14.83
C ASP A 38 15.39 -32.77 15.78
N SER A 39 14.94 -33.49 16.82
CA SER A 39 14.03 -32.94 17.83
C SER A 39 14.65 -31.77 18.61
N LYS A 40 15.95 -31.86 18.96
CA LYS A 40 16.67 -30.76 19.63
C LYS A 40 16.88 -29.56 18.71
N SER A 41 17.13 -29.82 17.42
CA SER A 41 17.28 -28.77 16.41
C SER A 41 15.96 -28.02 16.17
N LEU A 42 14.84 -28.74 16.14
CA LEU A 42 13.51 -28.14 16.05
C LEU A 42 13.16 -27.32 17.30
N GLU A 43 13.48 -27.83 18.49
CA GLU A 43 13.26 -27.12 19.74
C GLU A 43 14.09 -25.83 19.83
N LEU A 44 15.33 -25.86 19.34
CA LEU A 44 16.19 -24.68 19.25
C LEU A 44 15.65 -23.63 18.27
N ALA A 45 15.17 -24.06 17.10
CA ALA A 45 14.55 -23.16 16.12
C ALA A 45 13.29 -22.48 16.68
N LEU A 46 12.44 -23.21 17.42
CA LEU A 46 11.26 -22.66 18.08
C LEU A 46 11.63 -21.65 19.18
N LYS A 47 12.71 -21.90 19.94
CA LYS A 47 13.21 -20.96 20.96
C LYS A 47 13.73 -19.67 20.33
N LEU A 48 14.49 -19.77 19.23
CA LEU A 48 14.98 -18.60 18.48
C LEU A 48 13.82 -17.77 17.91
N GLN A 49 12.79 -18.41 17.34
CA GLN A 49 11.58 -17.73 16.85
C GLN A 49 10.80 -17.02 17.98
N ALA A 50 10.74 -17.63 19.17
CA ALA A 50 10.08 -17.04 20.34
C ALA A 50 10.88 -15.87 20.96
N GLU A 51 12.20 -15.87 20.83
CA GLU A 51 13.07 -14.78 21.29
C GLU A 51 13.00 -13.55 20.36
N ASP A 52 12.94 -13.75 19.04
CA ASP A 52 12.69 -12.66 18.08
C ASP A 52 11.33 -11.99 18.35
N SER A 53 10.29 -12.80 18.59
CA SER A 53 8.94 -12.30 18.95
C SER A 53 8.90 -11.48 20.24
N LYS A 54 9.84 -11.69 21.18
CA LYS A 54 9.95 -10.91 22.43
C LYS A 54 10.72 -9.61 22.25
N LYS A 55 11.63 -9.54 21.27
CA LYS A 55 12.37 -8.33 20.92
C LYS A 55 11.45 -7.31 20.23
N ASP A 56 10.56 -7.78 19.36
CA ASP A 56 9.56 -6.96 18.69
C ASP A 56 8.53 -6.36 19.67
N ASN A 57 8.24 -7.03 20.79
CA ASN A 57 7.26 -6.56 21.77
C ASN A 57 7.79 -5.43 22.69
N ALA A 58 9.11 -5.31 22.85
CA ALA A 58 9.71 -4.19 23.58
C ALA A 58 9.80 -2.91 22.71
N ASP A 59 9.86 -3.05 21.38
CA ASP A 59 9.84 -1.95 20.41
C ASP A 59 8.42 -1.60 19.92
N SER A 60 7.44 -2.50 20.11
CA SER A 60 6.01 -2.26 19.80
C SER A 60 5.42 -1.05 20.56
N PHE A 61 5.99 -0.67 21.71
CA PHE A 61 5.55 0.51 22.47
C PHE A 61 5.94 1.85 21.80
N THR A 62 6.86 1.88 20.83
CA THR A 62 7.31 3.12 20.16
C THR A 62 6.62 3.35 18.81
N VAL A 63 6.16 2.29 18.13
CA VAL A 63 5.57 2.35 16.78
C VAL A 63 4.27 3.17 16.72
N LEU A 64 3.54 3.27 17.85
CA LEU A 64 2.26 3.97 17.96
C LEU A 64 2.31 5.17 18.91
N ASP A 65 3.49 5.73 19.21
CA ASP A 65 3.55 6.96 20.00
C ASP A 65 2.77 8.09 19.27
N PRO A 66 1.66 8.60 19.84
CA PRO A 66 0.91 9.68 19.22
C PRO A 66 1.70 10.98 19.10
N CYS A 67 2.77 11.12 19.89
CA CYS A 67 3.64 12.30 19.91
C CYS A 67 4.83 12.21 18.95
N ASP A 68 5.07 11.06 18.30
CA ASP A 68 6.16 10.93 17.34
C ASP A 68 5.84 11.72 16.05
N PRO A 69 6.65 12.77 15.73
CA PRO A 69 6.46 13.56 14.52
C PRO A 69 6.80 12.81 13.23
N ASN A 70 7.51 11.68 13.31
CA ASN A 70 7.94 10.90 12.15
C ASN A 70 7.71 9.39 12.38
N PRO A 71 6.44 8.95 12.39
CA PRO A 71 6.12 7.54 12.58
C PRO A 71 6.85 6.62 11.61
N ASP A 72 7.26 5.46 12.12
CA ASP A 72 7.75 4.38 11.28
C ASP A 72 6.63 3.86 10.36
N LEU A 73 6.78 4.14 9.06
CA LEU A 73 5.85 3.72 8.03
C LEU A 73 5.66 2.20 8.00
N HIS A 74 6.73 1.43 8.20
CA HIS A 74 6.65 -0.03 8.09
C HIS A 74 5.98 -0.63 9.33
N GLY A 75 6.34 -0.19 10.53
CA GLY A 75 5.67 -0.56 11.76
C GLY A 75 4.17 -0.23 11.75
N LEU A 76 3.80 0.96 11.29
CA LEU A 76 2.39 1.33 11.11
C LEU A 76 1.67 0.39 10.14
N PHE A 77 2.27 0.09 9.00
CA PHE A 77 1.69 -0.82 8.01
C PHE A 77 1.44 -2.22 8.60
N LEU A 78 2.43 -2.78 9.31
CA LEU A 78 2.28 -4.09 9.96
C LEU A 78 1.17 -4.07 11.02
N ALA A 79 1.15 -3.05 11.87
CA ALA A 79 0.13 -2.88 12.90
C ALA A 79 -1.27 -2.77 12.29
N PHE A 80 -1.43 -1.92 11.28
CA PHE A 80 -2.71 -1.71 10.61
C PHE A 80 -3.16 -2.95 9.83
N ASN A 81 -2.25 -3.67 9.19
CA ASN A 81 -2.56 -4.93 8.50
C ASN A 81 -3.17 -5.94 9.47
N GLN A 82 -2.57 -6.12 10.65
CA GLN A 82 -3.10 -7.02 11.66
C GLN A 82 -4.43 -6.53 12.22
N GLN A 83 -4.53 -5.24 12.56
CA GLN A 83 -5.68 -4.69 13.27
C GLN A 83 -6.92 -4.51 12.38
N TYR A 84 -6.74 -4.10 11.13
CA TYR A 84 -7.84 -3.66 10.26
C TYR A 84 -8.02 -4.48 8.99
N PHE A 85 -7.04 -5.30 8.61
CA PHE A 85 -7.03 -6.07 7.36
C PHE A 85 -6.77 -7.58 7.55
N TRP A 86 -6.86 -8.10 8.77
CA TRP A 86 -6.79 -9.54 9.09
C TRP A 86 -5.50 -10.24 8.58
N GLY A 87 -4.37 -9.51 8.53
CA GLY A 87 -3.11 -10.05 8.01
C GLY A 87 -3.13 -10.35 6.50
N LYS A 88 -4.14 -9.87 5.75
CA LYS A 88 -4.25 -10.18 4.31
C LYS A 88 -3.27 -9.40 3.44
N LEU A 89 -2.58 -8.40 3.99
CA LEU A 89 -1.63 -7.57 3.26
C LEU A 89 -0.17 -7.99 3.42
N ASP A 90 0.12 -9.18 3.97
CA ASP A 90 1.49 -9.67 4.21
C ASP A 90 2.36 -9.71 2.93
N GLY A 91 1.74 -9.87 1.77
CA GLY A 91 2.42 -9.87 0.46
C GLY A 91 2.56 -8.49 -0.21
N VAL A 92 2.18 -7.40 0.48
CA VAL A 92 2.19 -6.04 -0.06
C VAL A 92 3.43 -5.28 0.42
N GLU A 93 4.16 -4.65 -0.49
CA GLU A 93 5.27 -3.76 -0.14
C GLU A 93 4.74 -2.35 0.18
N VAL A 94 5.26 -1.73 1.24
CA VAL A 94 5.05 -0.30 1.53
C VAL A 94 6.38 0.44 1.51
N ARG A 95 6.44 1.62 0.89
CA ARG A 95 7.65 2.45 0.89
C ARG A 95 7.41 3.94 0.67
N TRP A 96 8.41 4.73 1.04
CA TRP A 96 8.49 6.14 0.68
C TRP A 96 8.91 6.36 -0.78
N SER A 97 8.48 7.49 -1.34
CA SER A 97 8.86 8.00 -2.64
C SER A 97 9.26 9.47 -2.57
N ASN A 98 10.55 9.73 -2.80
CA ASN A 98 11.14 11.07 -2.72
C ASN A 98 10.88 11.91 -3.98
N LYS A 99 10.24 11.32 -5.00
CA LYS A 99 9.95 11.95 -6.30
C LYS A 99 8.46 12.09 -6.61
N MET A 100 7.59 11.54 -5.77
CA MET A 100 6.15 11.57 -5.99
C MET A 100 5.58 12.90 -5.51
N THR A 101 5.18 13.79 -6.42
CA THR A 101 4.71 15.15 -6.08
C THR A 101 3.31 15.45 -6.64
N MET A 102 2.61 14.44 -7.15
CA MET A 102 1.29 14.61 -7.80
C MET A 102 0.14 14.07 -6.95
N CYS A 103 0.42 13.12 -6.07
CA CYS A 103 -0.49 12.51 -5.12
C CYS A 103 0.30 12.12 -3.87
N ALA A 104 -0.35 12.06 -2.70
CA ALA A 104 0.31 11.72 -1.45
C ALA A 104 0.47 10.22 -1.23
N GLY A 105 -0.45 9.41 -1.75
CA GLY A 105 -0.42 7.96 -1.76
C GLY A 105 -0.57 7.42 -3.19
N LEU A 106 -0.07 6.21 -3.42
CA LEU A 106 -0.31 5.46 -4.64
C LEU A 106 -0.17 3.96 -4.40
N CYS A 107 -1.23 3.20 -4.65
CA CYS A 107 -1.21 1.75 -4.71
C CYS A 107 -0.98 1.25 -6.15
N GLU A 108 0.17 0.63 -6.40
CA GLU A 108 0.55 0.05 -7.70
C GLU A 108 0.34 -1.47 -7.71
N TYR A 109 -0.56 -1.96 -8.56
CA TYR A 109 -0.59 -3.36 -8.97
C TYR A 109 0.31 -3.58 -10.19
N ARG A 110 1.25 -4.53 -10.11
CA ARG A 110 2.16 -4.94 -11.19
C ARG A 110 1.86 -6.36 -11.67
N ASN A 111 2.35 -6.66 -12.87
CA ASN A 111 2.27 -8.00 -13.44
C ASN A 111 2.88 -9.04 -12.49
N GLY A 112 2.21 -10.18 -12.35
CA GLY A 112 2.62 -11.25 -11.42
C GLY A 112 2.06 -11.11 -10.00
N GLY A 113 1.09 -10.22 -9.77
CA GLY A 113 0.39 -10.11 -8.48
C GLY A 113 1.13 -9.29 -7.42
N TYR A 114 2.25 -8.66 -7.78
CA TYR A 114 2.99 -7.79 -6.88
C TYR A 114 2.26 -6.46 -6.69
N ILE A 115 2.02 -6.11 -5.42
CA ILE A 115 1.34 -4.87 -5.02
C ILE A 115 2.31 -4.03 -4.18
N CYS A 116 2.38 -2.73 -4.51
CA CYS A 116 3.24 -1.79 -3.80
C CYS A 116 2.48 -0.50 -3.47
N ILE A 117 2.40 -0.18 -2.18
CA ILE A 117 1.94 1.11 -1.68
C ILE A 117 3.14 2.06 -1.61
N ARG A 118 2.97 3.24 -2.19
CA ARG A 118 3.94 4.32 -2.14
C ARG A 118 3.38 5.51 -1.41
N MET A 119 4.16 6.06 -0.49
CA MET A 119 3.85 7.29 0.22
C MET A 119 4.76 8.43 -0.27
N SER A 120 4.21 9.62 -0.47
CA SER A 120 4.95 10.79 -0.93
C SER A 120 5.65 11.44 0.25
N GLU A 121 6.96 11.29 0.32
CA GLU A 121 7.75 12.07 1.28
C GLU A 121 7.60 13.59 1.02
N PRO A 122 7.69 14.10 -0.24
CA PRO A 122 7.60 15.54 -0.50
C PRO A 122 6.28 16.19 -0.09
N LEU A 123 5.15 15.46 -0.14
CA LEU A 123 3.83 15.99 0.20
C LEU A 123 3.44 15.74 1.67
N LEU A 124 3.96 14.70 2.32
CA LEU A 124 3.55 14.33 3.69
C LEU A 124 4.51 14.78 4.78
N LYS A 125 5.79 15.02 4.47
CA LYS A 125 6.83 15.37 5.45
C LYS A 125 6.50 16.58 6.34
N PHE A 126 5.74 17.54 5.82
CA PHE A 126 5.37 18.77 6.53
C PHE A 126 3.89 18.82 6.91
N ARG A 127 3.19 17.69 6.78
CA ARG A 127 1.78 17.56 7.12
C ARG A 127 1.63 17.03 8.55
N PRO A 128 0.47 17.25 9.18
CA PRO A 128 0.12 16.55 10.40
C PRO A 128 0.21 15.03 10.23
N ARG A 129 0.55 14.33 11.32
CA ARG A 129 0.60 12.87 11.38
C ARG A 129 -0.69 12.22 10.89
N SER A 130 -1.85 12.82 11.18
CA SER A 130 -3.16 12.33 10.76
C SER A 130 -3.25 12.13 9.26
N ASP A 131 -2.72 13.06 8.46
CA ASP A 131 -2.80 12.97 7.00
C ASP A 131 -1.97 11.81 6.46
N MET A 132 -0.84 11.53 7.08
CA MET A 132 0.01 10.39 6.73
C MET A 132 -0.68 9.07 7.06
N ILE A 133 -1.32 8.97 8.23
CA ILE A 133 -2.13 7.81 8.64
C ILE A 133 -3.33 7.62 7.71
N ASP A 134 -4.11 8.67 7.47
CA ASP A 134 -5.32 8.62 6.64
C ASP A 134 -4.96 8.25 5.20
N THR A 135 -3.87 8.80 4.66
CA THR A 135 -3.36 8.44 3.32
C THR A 135 -2.89 6.99 3.28
N LEU A 136 -2.17 6.51 4.31
CA LEU A 136 -1.72 5.12 4.36
C LEU A 136 -2.90 4.15 4.39
N MET A 137 -3.89 4.42 5.25
CA MET A 137 -5.11 3.61 5.34
C MET A 137 -5.89 3.60 4.02
N HIS A 138 -5.99 4.75 3.35
CA HIS A 138 -6.60 4.85 2.01
C HIS A 138 -5.96 3.87 1.03
N GLU A 139 -4.63 3.91 0.90
CA GLU A 139 -3.91 3.02 -0.02
C GLU A 139 -3.95 1.54 0.41
N MET A 140 -4.01 1.26 1.72
CA MET A 140 -4.19 -0.10 2.24
C MET A 140 -5.57 -0.68 1.91
N ILE A 141 -6.63 0.15 1.87
CA ILE A 141 -7.95 -0.28 1.39
C ILE A 141 -7.86 -0.69 -0.08
N HIS A 142 -7.21 0.11 -0.93
CA HIS A 142 -6.98 -0.26 -2.33
C HIS A 142 -6.21 -1.58 -2.45
N ALA A 143 -5.12 -1.73 -1.69
CA ALA A 143 -4.33 -2.96 -1.68
C ALA A 143 -5.17 -4.18 -1.25
N TYR A 144 -6.02 -4.03 -0.23
CA TYR A 144 -6.90 -5.09 0.24
C TYR A 144 -7.91 -5.52 -0.83
N LEU A 145 -8.50 -4.56 -1.54
CA LEU A 145 -9.41 -4.85 -2.64
C LEU A 145 -8.71 -5.51 -3.84
N PHE A 146 -7.45 -5.15 -4.12
CA PHE A 146 -6.62 -5.85 -5.10
C PHE A 146 -6.40 -7.31 -4.72
N VAL A 147 -6.03 -7.58 -3.47
CA VAL A 147 -5.76 -8.93 -2.97
C VAL A 147 -7.02 -9.79 -2.94
N THR A 148 -8.14 -9.25 -2.45
CA THR A 148 -9.32 -10.07 -2.11
C THR A 148 -10.38 -10.13 -3.21
N ARG A 149 -10.50 -9.09 -4.02
CA ARG A 149 -11.56 -8.96 -5.04
C ARG A 149 -11.02 -8.88 -6.46
N ASN A 150 -9.71 -8.75 -6.64
CA ASN A 150 -9.08 -8.52 -7.95
C ASN A 150 -9.70 -7.32 -8.71
N ILE A 151 -10.14 -6.29 -7.96
CA ILE A 151 -10.69 -5.05 -8.54
C ILE A 151 -9.50 -4.20 -8.99
N GLN A 152 -9.13 -4.25 -10.26
CA GLN A 152 -7.93 -3.57 -10.77
C GLN A 152 -8.14 -2.08 -11.08
N ASP A 153 -9.36 -1.56 -10.89
CA ASP A 153 -9.63 -0.14 -11.08
C ASP A 153 -8.97 0.67 -9.96
N ARG A 154 -7.92 1.41 -10.34
CA ARG A 154 -7.08 2.20 -9.45
C ARG A 154 -7.75 3.49 -8.97
N SER A 155 -8.75 3.96 -9.70
CA SER A 155 -9.49 5.19 -9.41
C SER A 155 -10.89 4.93 -8.86
N GLY A 156 -11.26 3.66 -8.75
CA GLY A 156 -12.58 3.24 -8.31
C GLY A 156 -12.68 3.24 -6.79
N HIS A 157 -13.49 4.13 -6.25
CA HIS A 157 -13.92 4.12 -4.86
C HIS A 157 -15.34 3.55 -4.77
N GLY A 158 -15.49 2.28 -5.19
CA GLY A 158 -16.80 1.63 -5.22
C GLY A 158 -17.37 1.30 -3.83
N PRO A 159 -18.55 0.67 -3.75
CA PRO A 159 -19.21 0.27 -2.51
C PRO A 159 -18.32 -0.41 -1.47
N GLU A 160 -17.45 -1.33 -1.93
CA GLU A 160 -16.53 -2.06 -1.07
C GLU A 160 -15.48 -1.13 -0.45
N PHE A 161 -14.99 -0.13 -1.21
CA PHE A 161 -14.06 0.88 -0.69
C PHE A 161 -14.73 1.68 0.44
N HIS A 162 -15.94 2.20 0.19
CA HIS A 162 -16.69 2.94 1.20
C HIS A 162 -16.96 2.11 2.45
N SER A 163 -17.35 0.84 2.29
CA SER A 163 -17.58 -0.07 3.40
C SER A 163 -16.34 -0.22 4.29
N HIS A 164 -15.16 -0.46 3.70
CA HIS A 164 -13.92 -0.55 4.47
C HIS A 164 -13.48 0.79 5.05
N MET A 165 -13.65 1.89 4.33
CA MET A 165 -13.36 3.25 4.79
C MET A 165 -14.17 3.60 6.03
N HIS A 166 -15.50 3.47 5.99
CA HIS A 166 -16.37 3.76 7.13
C HIS A 166 -16.09 2.86 8.33
N ARG A 167 -15.86 1.57 8.10
CA ARG A 167 -15.49 0.62 9.16
C ARG A 167 -14.18 1.05 9.84
N ILE A 168 -13.15 1.40 9.07
CA ILE A 168 -11.85 1.80 9.62
C ILE A 168 -11.97 3.13 10.37
N ASN A 169 -12.62 4.15 9.80
CA ASN A 169 -12.85 5.43 10.48
C ASN A 169 -13.56 5.25 11.83
N THR A 170 -14.56 4.37 11.88
CA THR A 170 -15.29 4.07 13.12
C THR A 170 -14.41 3.38 14.16
N LEU A 171 -13.59 2.40 13.75
CA LEU A 171 -12.78 1.60 14.67
C LEU A 171 -11.48 2.29 15.11
N ALA A 172 -10.87 3.06 14.23
CA ALA A 172 -9.57 3.71 14.43
C ALA A 172 -9.68 5.17 14.87
N GLY A 173 -10.85 5.80 14.72
CA GLY A 173 -11.00 7.24 14.90
C GLY A 173 -10.27 8.07 13.84
N THR A 174 -9.98 7.47 12.67
CA THR A 174 -9.35 8.13 11.52
C THR A 174 -10.37 8.89 10.69
N ASN A 175 -9.88 9.71 9.75
CA ASN A 175 -10.72 10.45 8.81
C ASN A 175 -10.31 10.15 7.36
N VAL A 176 -10.22 8.87 7.03
CA VAL A 176 -9.97 8.41 5.66
C VAL A 176 -11.12 8.88 4.78
N THR A 177 -10.77 9.56 3.69
CA THR A 177 -11.71 10.08 2.70
C THR A 177 -11.35 9.55 1.31
N VAL A 178 -12.30 9.66 0.37
CA VAL A 178 -12.08 9.32 -1.04
C VAL A 178 -11.08 10.27 -1.70
N TYR A 179 -11.11 11.55 -1.30
CA TYR A 179 -10.25 12.59 -1.86
C TYR A 179 -9.43 13.26 -0.77
N HIS A 180 -8.11 13.19 -0.91
CA HIS A 180 -7.23 13.98 -0.06
C HIS A 180 -6.94 15.36 -0.67
N ASN A 181 -6.86 16.38 0.19
CA ASN A 181 -6.54 17.74 -0.22
C ASN A 181 -5.04 18.05 -0.01
N PHE A 182 -4.26 17.88 -1.08
CA PHE A 182 -2.84 18.28 -1.15
C PHE A 182 -2.60 19.33 -2.24
N ARG A 183 -3.60 20.18 -2.48
CA ARG A 183 -3.63 21.05 -3.67
C ARG A 183 -2.47 22.05 -3.66
N ASP A 184 -2.18 22.64 -2.52
CA ASP A 184 -1.15 23.66 -2.37
C ASP A 184 0.26 23.06 -2.51
N GLU A 185 0.51 21.92 -1.88
CA GLU A 185 1.78 21.21 -1.97
C GLU A 185 2.03 20.71 -3.40
N VAL A 186 1.01 20.12 -4.04
CA VAL A 186 1.09 19.71 -5.45
C VAL A 186 1.34 20.91 -6.37
N ASN A 187 0.72 22.07 -6.10
CA ASN A 187 0.93 23.28 -6.88
C ASN A 187 2.33 23.87 -6.67
N TYR A 188 2.86 23.84 -5.44
CA TYR A 188 4.21 24.27 -5.10
C TYR A 188 5.26 23.51 -5.93
N TYR A 189 5.10 22.19 -6.09
CA TYR A 189 6.00 21.40 -6.91
C TYR A 189 5.82 21.59 -8.43
N LYS A 190 4.73 22.19 -8.91
CA LYS A 190 4.45 22.42 -10.34
C LYS A 190 5.12 23.69 -10.88
N THR A 191 6.45 23.74 -10.79
CA THR A 191 7.26 24.92 -11.15
C THR A 191 7.45 25.12 -12.67
N HIS A 192 7.19 24.10 -13.50
CA HIS A 192 7.42 24.20 -14.94
C HIS A 192 6.15 24.58 -15.68
N VAL A 193 6.10 25.81 -16.18
CA VAL A 193 4.95 26.34 -16.92
C VAL A 193 5.25 26.43 -18.41
N TRP A 194 4.31 25.93 -19.20
CA TRP A 194 4.35 25.91 -20.65
C TRP A 194 3.11 26.61 -21.20
N LYS A 195 3.29 27.47 -22.20
CA LYS A 195 2.18 28.12 -22.90
C LYS A 195 2.22 27.79 -24.39
N CYS A 196 1.08 27.32 -24.89
CA CYS A 196 0.78 27.14 -26.31
C CYS A 196 0.87 28.48 -27.03
N ASP A 197 1.47 28.51 -28.21
CA ASP A 197 1.47 29.67 -29.10
C ASP A 197 0.29 29.65 -30.11
N GLY A 198 -0.39 28.51 -30.26
CA GLY A 198 -1.50 28.33 -31.18
C GLY A 198 -2.88 28.78 -30.68
N PRO A 199 -3.96 28.41 -31.42
CA PRO A 199 -5.34 28.83 -31.12
C PRO A 199 -5.87 28.35 -29.76
N CYS A 200 -5.15 27.42 -29.12
CA CYS A 200 -5.51 26.88 -27.83
C CYS A 200 -5.39 27.90 -26.68
N GLN A 201 -4.68 29.01 -26.90
CA GLN A 201 -4.60 30.14 -25.96
C GLN A 201 -5.94 30.80 -25.65
N HIS A 202 -6.90 30.74 -26.57
CA HIS A 202 -8.19 31.40 -26.42
C HIS A 202 -9.31 30.43 -26.05
N LYS A 203 -8.98 29.15 -25.82
CA LYS A 203 -9.96 28.11 -25.53
C LYS A 203 -9.98 27.77 -24.03
N PRO A 204 -11.14 27.89 -23.36
CA PRO A 204 -11.28 27.40 -22.00
C PRO A 204 -11.14 25.86 -21.95
N PRO A 205 -10.85 25.28 -20.78
CA PRO A 205 -10.61 25.98 -19.51
C PRO A 205 -9.14 26.37 -19.28
N TYR A 206 -8.22 25.83 -20.08
CA TYR A 206 -6.78 25.92 -19.78
C TYR A 206 -6.04 27.06 -20.50
N TYR A 207 -6.66 27.69 -21.52
CA TYR A 207 -6.08 28.81 -22.27
C TYR A 207 -4.64 28.53 -22.74
N GLY A 208 -4.40 27.28 -23.15
CA GLY A 208 -3.11 26.82 -23.65
C GLY A 208 -1.99 26.69 -22.62
N ILE A 209 -2.27 26.83 -21.33
CA ILE A 209 -1.30 26.77 -20.24
C ILE A 209 -1.26 25.36 -19.65
N VAL A 210 -0.06 24.85 -19.38
CA VAL A 210 0.17 23.60 -18.66
C VAL A 210 1.28 23.77 -17.63
N LYS A 211 0.99 23.41 -16.39
CA LYS A 211 1.96 23.37 -15.28
C LYS A 211 2.36 21.92 -14.97
N ARG A 212 3.65 21.66 -14.79
CA ARG A 212 4.22 20.33 -14.52
C ARG A 212 5.26 20.41 -13.41
N SER A 213 5.45 19.32 -12.68
CA SER A 213 6.53 19.19 -11.68
C SER A 213 7.88 18.81 -12.29
N MET A 214 7.88 18.30 -13.53
CA MET A 214 9.10 17.97 -14.25
C MET A 214 9.24 18.84 -15.49
N ASN A 215 10.49 19.17 -15.84
CA ASN A 215 10.85 19.89 -17.05
C ASN A 215 10.71 19.00 -18.30
N ARG A 216 9.48 18.58 -18.60
CA ARG A 216 9.17 17.76 -19.77
C ARG A 216 8.19 18.50 -20.66
N ARG A 217 8.61 18.76 -21.90
CA ARG A 217 7.74 19.29 -22.96
C ARG A 217 6.78 18.20 -23.43
N ASP A 218 5.59 18.60 -23.86
CA ASP A 218 4.65 17.72 -24.54
C ASP A 218 5.17 17.33 -25.93
N GLU A 219 5.62 16.08 -26.09
CA GLU A 219 6.12 15.55 -27.36
C GLU A 219 5.01 15.33 -28.41
N LYS A 220 3.73 15.23 -27.98
CA LYS A 220 2.58 14.91 -28.86
C LYS A 220 1.90 16.11 -29.54
N SER A 221 2.38 17.34 -29.31
CA SER A 221 1.82 18.55 -29.95
C SER A 221 2.68 18.96 -31.16
N LEU A 222 2.58 18.22 -32.26
CA LEU A 222 3.32 18.51 -33.50
C LEU A 222 2.78 19.74 -34.27
N VAL A 223 1.69 20.35 -33.81
CA VAL A 223 1.00 21.43 -34.54
C VAL A 223 1.20 22.81 -33.91
N ASN A 224 1.47 22.90 -32.60
CA ASN A 224 1.72 24.17 -31.89
C ASN A 224 2.94 24.04 -30.98
N LYS A 225 3.89 24.96 -31.06
CA LYS A 225 5.12 24.94 -30.24
C LYS A 225 4.79 25.51 -28.86
N ARG A 226 4.72 24.67 -27.83
CA ARG A 226 4.69 25.15 -26.44
C ARG A 226 6.05 25.74 -26.06
N VAL A 227 6.07 27.01 -25.68
CA VAL A 227 7.26 27.70 -25.18
C VAL A 227 7.23 27.62 -23.65
N ARG A 228 8.40 27.34 -23.05
CA ARG A 228 8.55 27.39 -21.60
C ARG A 228 8.46 28.85 -21.19
N VAL A 229 7.56 29.16 -20.26
CA VAL A 229 7.42 30.50 -19.71
C VAL A 229 8.14 30.51 -18.38
N ILE A 230 9.02 31.49 -18.18
CA ILE A 230 9.47 31.87 -16.84
C ILE A 230 8.36 32.79 -16.35
N LEU A 231 7.61 32.34 -15.33
CA LEU A 231 6.67 33.24 -14.69
C LEU A 231 7.49 34.11 -13.75
N ASP A 232 7.65 35.38 -14.12
CA ASP A 232 8.16 36.40 -13.23
C ASP A 232 7.10 36.63 -12.11
N ASP A 233 7.52 37.07 -10.93
CA ASP A 233 6.69 37.18 -9.71
C ASP A 233 5.38 38.00 -9.94
N ASP A 234 5.42 38.95 -10.87
CA ASP A 234 4.27 39.76 -11.29
C ASP A 234 3.31 39.02 -12.24
N THR A 235 3.82 38.09 -13.06
CA THR A 235 3.00 37.19 -13.88
C THR A 235 2.40 36.04 -13.07
N GLU A 236 3.05 35.59 -11.99
CA GLU A 236 2.43 34.65 -11.04
C GLU A 236 1.28 35.29 -10.28
N LYS A 237 1.43 36.53 -9.80
CA LYS A 237 0.34 37.25 -9.13
C LYS A 237 -0.82 37.53 -10.06
N SER A 238 -0.58 38.00 -11.28
CA SER A 238 -1.66 38.24 -12.26
C SER A 238 -2.32 36.93 -12.74
N PHE A 239 -1.56 35.83 -12.88
CA PHE A 239 -2.14 34.52 -13.19
C PHE A 239 -2.90 33.92 -12.01
N ALA A 240 -2.35 34.00 -10.80
CA ALA A 240 -3.04 33.64 -9.56
C ALA A 240 -4.31 34.47 -9.42
N GLN A 241 -4.34 35.73 -9.86
CA GLN A 241 -5.51 36.61 -9.88
C GLN A 241 -6.47 36.30 -11.03
N ILE A 242 -6.05 35.68 -12.14
CA ILE A 242 -6.94 35.17 -13.20
C ILE A 242 -7.53 33.81 -12.80
N THR A 243 -6.74 32.91 -12.22
CA THR A 243 -7.25 31.64 -11.66
C THR A 243 -8.13 31.92 -10.45
N SER A 244 -7.70 32.81 -9.55
CA SER A 244 -8.52 33.25 -8.43
C SER A 244 -9.61 34.24 -8.81
N ALA A 245 -9.64 34.89 -9.98
CA ALA A 245 -10.85 35.61 -10.45
C ALA A 245 -11.83 34.65 -11.14
N SER A 246 -11.34 33.57 -11.77
CA SER A 246 -12.20 32.46 -12.18
C SER A 246 -12.76 31.69 -10.97
N GLU A 247 -12.02 31.65 -9.84
CA GLU A 247 -12.45 31.05 -8.57
C GLU A 247 -13.12 32.07 -7.61
N ALA A 248 -12.89 33.39 -7.72
CA ALA A 248 -13.50 34.45 -6.89
C ALA A 248 -14.72 35.09 -7.56
N SER A 249 -14.94 34.88 -8.86
CA SER A 249 -16.32 34.84 -9.36
C SER A 249 -17.13 33.70 -8.73
N SER A 250 -16.47 32.82 -7.95
CA SER A 250 -17.03 31.81 -7.06
C SER A 250 -16.66 32.08 -5.58
N SER A 251 -16.62 33.33 -5.12
CA SER A 251 -16.61 33.62 -3.68
C SER A 251 -18.03 33.72 -3.11
N LYS A 252 -18.40 32.71 -2.31
CA LYS A 252 -19.52 32.66 -1.34
C LYS A 252 -20.92 32.91 -1.89
N MET A 253 -21.38 32.01 -2.75
CA MET A 253 -22.70 31.43 -2.52
C MET A 253 -22.43 30.07 -1.86
N LEU A 254 -23.12 29.71 -0.78
CA LEU A 254 -23.27 28.28 -0.46
C LEU A 254 -24.08 27.70 -1.63
N SER A 255 -23.42 27.40 -2.74
CA SER A 255 -24.09 26.83 -3.90
C SER A 255 -24.30 25.37 -3.57
N THR A 256 -25.53 25.04 -3.19
CA THR A 256 -25.96 23.66 -3.17
C THR A 256 -26.15 23.20 -4.62
N VAL A 257 -25.73 21.98 -4.90
CA VAL A 257 -25.83 21.35 -6.22
C VAL A 257 -26.74 20.14 -6.10
N GLN A 258 -27.41 19.80 -7.21
CA GLN A 258 -28.30 18.66 -7.26
C GLN A 258 -27.51 17.37 -7.50
N CYS A 259 -27.71 16.37 -6.65
CA CYS A 259 -27.21 15.03 -6.91
C CYS A 259 -27.96 14.41 -8.09
N PRO A 260 -27.25 13.94 -9.14
CA PRO A 260 -27.88 13.33 -10.31
C PRO A 260 -28.49 11.95 -10.04
N ILE A 261 -28.23 11.35 -8.87
CA ILE A 261 -28.65 9.97 -8.55
C ILE A 261 -29.92 9.96 -7.71
N CYS A 262 -29.89 10.63 -6.56
CA CYS A 262 -31.01 10.66 -5.62
C CYS A 262 -31.82 11.97 -5.72
N GLY A 263 -31.39 12.91 -6.57
CA GLY A 263 -32.12 14.15 -6.85
C GLY A 263 -32.14 15.15 -5.69
N ASN A 264 -31.30 14.98 -4.67
CA ASN A 264 -31.21 15.91 -3.53
C ASN A 264 -30.52 17.21 -3.97
N ASN A 265 -31.14 18.36 -3.71
CA ASN A 265 -30.71 19.69 -4.18
C ASN A 265 -29.98 20.50 -3.10
N SER A 266 -29.77 19.93 -1.92
CA SER A 266 -29.25 20.64 -0.73
C SER A 266 -27.81 20.27 -0.38
N ILE A 267 -27.06 19.70 -1.32
CA ILE A 267 -25.70 19.22 -1.07
C ILE A 267 -24.73 20.32 -1.42
N LYS A 268 -23.79 20.64 -0.55
CA LYS A 268 -22.79 21.67 -0.87
C LYS A 268 -21.90 21.19 -2.02
N ALA A 269 -21.49 22.11 -2.89
CA ALA A 269 -20.69 21.77 -4.08
C ALA A 269 -19.35 21.09 -3.76
N ASP A 270 -18.79 21.30 -2.57
CA ASP A 270 -17.59 20.64 -2.06
C ASP A 270 -17.85 19.24 -1.49
N GLU A 271 -19.09 18.96 -1.06
CA GLU A 271 -19.54 17.67 -0.51
C GLU A 271 -20.25 16.80 -1.58
N ILE A 272 -20.41 17.28 -2.82
CA ILE A 272 -21.19 16.60 -3.85
C ILE A 272 -20.64 15.25 -4.26
N ASN A 273 -19.32 15.10 -4.35
CA ASN A 273 -18.73 13.82 -4.75
C ASN A 273 -18.93 12.78 -3.64
N GLU A 274 -18.69 13.15 -2.38
CA GLU A 274 -18.96 12.28 -1.23
C GLU A 274 -20.43 11.86 -1.15
N HIS A 275 -21.34 12.79 -1.40
CA HIS A 275 -22.76 12.49 -1.47
C HIS A 275 -23.14 11.60 -2.66
N ILE A 276 -22.56 11.83 -3.84
CA ILE A 276 -22.78 11.00 -5.03
C ILE A 276 -22.38 9.57 -4.71
N ASP A 277 -21.19 9.35 -4.13
CA ASP A 277 -20.71 8.02 -3.82
C ASP A 277 -21.59 7.30 -2.78
N LEU A 278 -22.04 8.00 -1.73
CA LEU A 278 -23.02 7.49 -0.78
C LEU A 278 -24.38 7.20 -1.44
N CYS A 279 -24.86 8.05 -2.35
CA CYS A 279 -26.12 7.82 -3.07
C CYS A 279 -26.02 6.65 -4.06
N ILE A 280 -24.86 6.43 -4.69
CA ILE A 280 -24.60 5.21 -5.48
C ILE A 280 -24.75 4.00 -4.55
N TRP A 281 -24.02 4.00 -3.43
CA TRP A 281 -24.00 2.90 -2.47
C TRP A 281 -25.40 2.55 -1.92
N MET A 282 -26.17 3.54 -1.48
CA MET A 282 -27.54 3.31 -0.99
C MET A 282 -28.50 2.82 -2.08
N SER A 283 -28.31 3.28 -3.32
CA SER A 283 -29.13 2.84 -4.46
C SER A 283 -28.88 1.38 -4.86
N GLU A 284 -27.71 0.82 -4.53
CA GLU A 284 -27.36 -0.57 -4.83
C GLU A 284 -27.83 -1.53 -3.74
N GLN A 285 -27.81 -1.13 -2.47
CA GLN A 285 -28.38 -1.95 -1.38
C GLN A 285 -29.89 -2.17 -1.53
N SER A 286 -30.61 -1.13 -1.97
CA SER A 286 -32.06 -1.25 -2.26
C SER A 286 -32.41 -2.18 -3.43
N LYS A 287 -31.42 -2.60 -4.23
CA LYS A 287 -31.59 -3.58 -5.32
C LYS A 287 -31.28 -5.02 -4.88
N SER A 288 -30.50 -5.23 -3.82
CA SER A 288 -30.22 -6.55 -3.26
C SER A 288 -31.29 -7.06 -2.29
N GLU A 289 -32.21 -6.21 -1.86
CA GLU A 289 -33.33 -6.54 -0.95
C GLU A 289 -34.67 -6.80 -1.68
N LYS A 290 -34.65 -6.90 -3.02
CA LYS A 290 -35.79 -7.31 -3.85
C LYS A 290 -35.48 -8.59 -4.60
#